data_AF-A0A4U1AGG8-F1
#
_entry.id   AF-A0A4U1AGG8-F1
#
_cell.length_a   1.000
_cell.length_b   1.000
_cell.length_c   1.000
_cell.angle_alpha   90.00
_cell.angle_beta   90.00
_cell.angle_gamma   90.00
#
_symmetry.space_group_name_H-M   'P 1'
#
loop_
_entity.id
_entity.type
_entity.pdbx_description
1 polymer ?
#
loop_
_entity_poly.entity_id
_entity_poly.type
_entity_poly.pdbx_seq_one_letter_code
_entity_poly.pdbx_strand_id
1 'polypeptide(L)'
;MTCLLYVLAYVNMSVMDGPPVSGKLPHELKPMIKGGRRFMHEIFTGTKREAVLKKMMRPRNRSISQLASEEGISEATLYNWRNEARTKGILLPDGDTGPEGWNARDKFAAVLESASLNEEETAEYCRRKGIYPHHLKLWHTACEAANDREKQVNIKLKSEQKANRKHIKDLEKELQRKEKALAKAAALLVLQKKVQAIWKDPEDE
;
A
#
# COMPACT_ATOMS: atom_id res chain seq x y z
N MET A 1 8.97 17.62 -25.88
CA MET A 1 8.73 16.42 -25.05
C MET A 1 9.10 16.66 -23.58
N THR A 2 8.54 17.70 -22.97
CA THR A 2 8.78 18.04 -21.54
C THR A 2 7.48 18.29 -20.78
N CYS A 3 6.33 18.32 -21.47
CA CYS A 3 5.03 18.59 -20.84
C CYS A 3 4.29 17.32 -20.37
N LEU A 4 4.59 16.14 -20.94
CA LEU A 4 3.92 14.87 -20.55
C LEU A 4 4.52 14.22 -19.28
N LEU A 5 5.75 14.56 -18.90
CA LEU A 5 6.35 14.08 -17.65
C LEU A 5 5.83 14.83 -16.41
N TYR A 6 5.32 16.06 -16.58
CA TYR A 6 4.77 16.84 -15.46
C TYR A 6 3.37 16.36 -15.05
N VAL A 7 2.56 15.89 -16.01
CA VAL A 7 1.19 15.41 -15.76
C VAL A 7 1.18 14.05 -15.06
N LEU A 8 2.14 13.15 -15.34
CA LEU A 8 2.23 11.86 -14.64
C LEU A 8 2.76 11.98 -13.20
N ALA A 9 3.52 13.03 -12.87
CA ALA A 9 3.92 13.32 -11.49
C ALA A 9 2.76 13.91 -10.66
N TYR A 10 1.83 14.64 -11.30
CA TYR A 10 0.71 15.29 -10.61
C TYR A 10 -0.48 14.36 -10.32
N VAL A 11 -0.68 13.29 -11.11
CA VAL A 11 -1.81 12.37 -10.92
C VAL A 11 -1.60 11.38 -9.75
N ASN A 12 -0.36 11.20 -9.27
CA ASN A 12 -0.07 10.25 -8.19
C ASN A 12 0.03 10.88 -6.78
N MET A 13 -0.45 12.12 -6.62
CA MET A 13 -0.40 12.88 -5.35
C MET A 13 -1.79 13.21 -4.76
N SER A 14 -2.88 12.60 -5.27
CA SER A 14 -4.25 13.00 -4.91
C SER A 14 -5.12 11.90 -4.29
N VAL A 15 -4.55 10.96 -3.54
CA VAL A 15 -5.37 10.03 -2.74
C VAL A 15 -4.82 9.94 -1.32
N MET A 16 -5.12 10.95 -0.50
CA MET A 16 -5.30 10.84 0.95
C MET A 16 -6.14 12.05 1.41
N ASP A 17 -7.41 12.08 1.02
CA ASP A 17 -8.41 12.92 1.68
C ASP A 17 -8.87 12.23 2.97
N GLY A 18 -8.61 12.88 4.11
CA GLY A 18 -9.22 12.59 5.40
C GLY A 18 -9.53 13.92 6.11
N PRO A 19 -10.72 14.12 6.69
CA PRO A 19 -11.16 15.44 7.17
C PRO A 19 -10.44 15.88 8.46
N PRO A 20 -10.34 17.20 8.73
CA PRO A 20 -9.64 17.72 9.89
C PRO A 20 -10.51 17.57 11.15
N VAL A 21 -10.05 16.81 12.14
CA VAL A 21 -10.66 16.80 13.47
C VAL A 21 -10.29 18.11 14.16
N SER A 22 -11.29 18.99 14.26
CA SER A 22 -11.31 20.22 15.04
C SER A 22 -10.91 19.95 16.49
N GLY A 23 -9.70 20.35 16.87
CA GLY A 23 -9.25 20.48 18.24
C GLY A 23 -8.37 21.73 18.34
N LYS A 24 -8.95 22.84 18.78
CA LYS A 24 -8.24 24.10 19.00
C LYS A 24 -7.09 23.85 19.98
N LEU A 25 -5.84 24.04 19.55
CA LEU A 25 -4.70 24.09 20.46
C LEU A 25 -4.74 25.40 21.28
N PRO A 26 -4.42 25.35 22.59
CA PRO A 26 -4.39 26.53 23.45
C PRO A 26 -3.41 27.61 22.99
N HIS A 27 -3.78 28.86 23.30
CA HIS A 27 -3.29 30.12 22.74
C HIS A 27 -1.87 30.55 23.18
N GLU A 28 -0.99 29.65 23.62
CA GLU A 28 0.34 30.06 24.06
C GLU A 28 1.39 29.12 23.52
N LEU A 29 1.90 29.47 22.33
CA LEU A 29 3.30 29.30 21.88
C LEU A 29 3.39 29.75 20.42
N LYS A 30 3.38 31.06 20.20
CA LYS A 30 4.11 31.65 19.07
C LYS A 30 5.20 32.54 19.66
N PRO A 31 6.44 32.31 19.25
CA PRO A 31 7.03 33.31 18.37
C PRO A 31 7.59 32.71 17.08
N MET A 32 7.17 33.34 15.98
CA MET A 32 7.97 33.65 14.81
C MET A 32 8.46 32.48 13.93
N ILE A 33 7.57 32.12 13.01
CA ILE A 33 7.92 31.77 11.63
C ILE A 33 8.66 32.98 11.02
N LYS A 34 9.97 33.07 11.21
CA LYS A 34 10.85 33.94 10.42
C LYS A 34 12.19 33.24 10.22
N GLY A 35 12.39 32.67 9.03
CA GLY A 35 13.69 32.12 8.62
C GLY A 35 13.62 30.80 7.87
N GLY A 36 12.85 30.75 6.78
CA GLY A 36 12.85 29.61 5.87
C GLY A 36 14.26 29.30 5.36
N ARG A 37 14.61 28.01 5.38
CA ARG A 37 15.77 27.36 4.75
C ARG A 37 17.14 27.40 5.45
N ARG A 38 17.41 28.29 6.42
CA ARG A 38 18.76 28.33 7.06
C ARG A 38 18.89 27.46 8.32
N PHE A 39 17.81 27.27 9.09
CA PHE A 39 17.80 26.42 10.28
C PHE A 39 17.91 24.91 10.00
N MET A 40 17.64 24.48 8.77
CA MET A 40 17.61 23.05 8.41
C MET A 40 19.01 22.51 8.08
N HIS A 41 19.99 23.38 7.78
CA HIS A 41 21.34 22.99 7.38
C HIS A 41 22.29 22.80 8.59
N GLU A 42 21.99 23.42 9.73
CA GLU A 42 22.87 23.42 10.91
C GLU A 42 22.59 22.24 11.87
N ILE A 43 21.55 21.44 11.61
CA ILE A 43 21.24 20.22 12.38
C ILE A 43 21.84 18.96 11.73
N PHE A 44 22.26 19.00 10.46
CA PHE A 44 22.52 17.79 9.67
C PHE A 44 23.99 17.63 9.24
N THR A 45 24.89 17.51 10.21
CA THR A 45 26.15 16.79 9.97
C THR A 45 25.83 15.30 9.85
N GLY A 46 26.43 14.58 8.89
CA GLY A 46 26.21 13.14 8.71
C GLY A 46 26.43 12.32 10.00
N THR A 47 27.29 12.82 10.88
CA THR A 47 27.57 12.28 12.22
C THR A 47 26.36 12.25 13.14
N LYS A 48 25.51 13.28 13.13
CA LYS A 48 24.31 13.34 14.00
C LYS A 48 23.23 12.36 13.52
N ARG A 49 23.04 12.28 12.19
CA ARG A 49 22.12 11.32 11.58
C ARG A 49 22.49 9.87 11.96
N GLU A 50 23.75 9.50 11.82
CA GLU A 50 24.24 8.16 12.16
C GLU A 50 24.12 7.85 13.66
N ALA A 51 24.43 8.83 14.52
CA ALA A 51 24.25 8.69 15.96
C ALA A 51 22.78 8.45 16.34
N VAL A 52 21.84 9.17 15.72
CA VAL A 52 20.40 9.00 15.94
C VAL A 52 19.92 7.64 15.40
N LEU A 53 20.38 7.23 14.22
CA LEU A 53 20.06 5.90 13.67
C LEU A 53 20.59 4.77 14.56
N LYS A 54 21.77 4.92 15.17
CA LYS A 54 22.32 3.95 16.12
C LYS A 54 21.44 3.80 17.37
N LYS A 55 20.76 4.86 17.82
CA LYS A 55 19.78 4.82 18.93
C LYS A 55 18.47 4.11 18.56
N MET A 56 18.18 3.96 17.26
CA MET A 56 17.05 3.15 16.76
C MET A 56 17.40 1.66 16.68
N MET A 57 18.68 1.30 16.80
CA MET A 57 19.13 -0.08 16.77
C MET A 57 19.12 -0.72 18.17
N ARG A 58 18.91 -2.03 18.23
CA ARG A 58 19.07 -2.83 19.46
C ARG A 58 20.55 -2.89 19.84
N PRO A 59 20.92 -2.96 21.15
CA PRO A 59 20.11 -3.43 22.29
C PRO A 59 19.29 -2.37 23.04
N ARG A 60 19.52 -1.07 22.80
CA ARG A 60 18.78 0.04 23.44
C ARG A 60 17.96 0.78 22.40
N ASN A 61 17.07 0.07 21.71
CA ASN A 61 16.18 0.70 20.74
C ASN A 61 15.23 1.66 21.48
N ARG A 62 15.10 2.88 20.95
CA ARG A 62 14.09 3.84 21.40
C ARG A 62 13.02 3.99 20.32
N SER A 63 11.78 4.18 20.74
CA SER A 63 10.70 4.46 19.79
C SER A 63 10.97 5.78 19.06
N ILE A 64 10.46 5.90 17.83
CA ILE A 64 10.62 7.13 17.04
C ILE A 64 10.01 8.34 17.75
N SER A 65 8.90 8.14 18.47
CA SER A 65 8.24 9.22 19.21
C SER A 65 9.07 9.73 20.41
N GLN A 66 9.73 8.82 21.13
CA GLN A 66 10.68 9.19 22.18
C GLN A 66 11.89 9.92 21.61
N LEU A 67 12.48 9.42 20.50
CA LEU A 67 13.61 10.06 19.85
C LEU A 67 13.26 11.44 19.28
N ALA A 68 12.05 11.61 18.76
CA ALA A 68 11.57 12.90 18.25
C ALA A 68 11.52 13.95 19.37
N SER A 69 11.02 13.54 20.54
CA SER A 69 10.92 14.40 21.73
C SER A 69 12.29 14.72 22.35
N GLU A 70 13.21 13.76 22.36
CA GLU A 70 14.56 13.92 22.95
C GLU A 70 15.51 14.74 22.06
N GLU A 71 15.52 14.48 20.75
CA GLU A 71 16.45 15.11 19.81
C GLU A 71 15.88 16.38 19.16
N GLY A 72 14.60 16.68 19.39
CA GLY A 72 13.89 17.81 18.76
C GLY A 72 13.72 17.66 17.25
N ILE A 73 13.64 16.42 16.75
CA ILE A 73 13.52 16.10 15.32
C ILE A 73 12.09 15.66 15.04
N SER A 74 11.49 16.11 13.94
CA SER A 74 10.14 15.66 13.58
C SER A 74 10.10 14.14 13.35
N GLU A 75 9.02 13.48 13.80
CA GLU A 75 8.84 12.05 13.57
C GLU A 75 8.93 11.69 12.08
N ALA A 76 8.36 12.52 11.20
CA ALA A 76 8.42 12.35 9.75
C ALA A 76 9.87 12.29 9.21
N THR A 77 10.76 13.13 9.72
CA THR A 77 12.18 13.11 9.34
C THR A 77 12.88 11.83 9.81
N LEU A 78 12.58 11.37 11.03
CA LEU A 78 13.13 10.12 11.56
C LEU A 78 12.65 8.90 10.76
N TYR A 79 11.36 8.87 10.37
CA TYR A 79 10.81 7.85 9.47
C TYR A 79 11.53 7.85 8.11
N ASN A 80 11.77 9.02 7.52
CA ASN A 80 12.47 9.13 6.24
C ASN A 80 13.92 8.63 6.34
N TRP A 81 14.66 9.01 7.38
CA TRP A 81 16.04 8.54 7.56
C TRP A 81 16.14 7.04 7.76
N ARG A 82 15.18 6.44 8.48
CA ARG A 82 15.06 4.99 8.64
C ARG A 82 14.81 4.30 7.31
N ASN A 83 13.87 4.81 6.52
CA ASN A 83 13.57 4.26 5.19
C ASN A 83 14.76 4.36 4.25
N GLU A 84 15.47 5.49 4.24
CA GLU A 84 16.70 5.65 3.47
C GLU A 84 17.81 4.68 3.94
N ALA A 85 17.95 4.45 5.25
CA ALA A 85 18.91 3.48 5.79
C ALA A 85 18.58 2.04 5.35
N ARG A 86 17.28 1.69 5.29
CA ARG A 86 16.83 0.38 4.78
C ARG A 86 17.07 0.21 3.28
N THR A 87 16.87 1.26 2.49
CA THR A 87 17.21 1.22 1.05
C THR A 87 18.68 0.92 0.83
N LYS A 88 19.56 1.37 1.75
CA LYS A 88 21.00 1.09 1.76
C LYS A 88 21.36 -0.29 2.33
N GLY A 89 20.37 -1.12 2.69
CA GLY A 89 20.58 -2.47 3.21
C GLY A 89 20.81 -2.55 4.72
N ILE A 90 20.65 -1.44 5.46
CA ILE A 90 20.78 -1.46 6.92
C ILE A 90 19.43 -1.89 7.52
N LEU A 91 19.43 -3.09 8.12
CA LEU A 91 18.28 -3.63 8.85
C LEU A 91 17.98 -2.80 10.11
N LEU A 92 16.94 -1.95 10.04
CA LEU A 92 16.39 -1.22 11.17
C LEU A 92 14.97 -1.74 11.49
N PRO A 93 14.66 -2.15 12.73
CA PRO A 93 13.31 -2.55 13.12
C PRO A 93 12.27 -1.42 12.92
N ASP A 94 11.02 -1.76 12.57
CA ASP A 94 9.93 -0.77 12.42
C ASP A 94 9.43 -0.18 13.74
N GLY A 95 9.83 -0.73 14.87
CA GLY A 95 9.51 -0.24 16.21
C GLY A 95 9.83 -1.30 17.26
N ASP A 96 9.34 -1.11 18.47
CA ASP A 96 9.34 -2.14 19.54
C ASP A 96 8.46 -3.36 19.21
N THR A 97 7.73 -3.31 18.10
CA THR A 97 7.01 -4.45 17.55
C THR A 97 8.03 -5.46 17.05
N GLY A 98 7.99 -6.67 17.62
CA GLY A 98 8.93 -7.74 17.36
C GLY A 98 8.91 -8.27 15.92
N PRO A 99 8.90 -9.59 15.70
CA PRO A 99 8.99 -10.21 14.37
C PRO A 99 7.94 -9.72 13.33
N GLU A 100 6.79 -9.23 13.81
CA GLU A 100 5.71 -8.67 12.98
C GLU A 100 6.04 -7.33 12.33
N GLY A 101 6.96 -6.56 12.91
CA GLY A 101 7.44 -5.29 12.34
C GLY A 101 8.45 -5.47 11.19
N TRP A 102 8.77 -6.69 10.79
CA TRP A 102 9.75 -6.93 9.74
C TRP A 102 9.07 -7.00 8.36
N ASN A 103 9.52 -6.16 7.43
CA ASN A 103 9.06 -6.21 6.04
C ASN A 103 9.65 -7.43 5.29
N ALA A 104 9.11 -7.77 4.13
CA ALA A 104 9.53 -8.95 3.36
C ALA A 104 11.02 -8.91 2.94
N ARG A 105 11.56 -7.73 2.62
CA ARG A 105 12.97 -7.54 2.23
C ARG A 105 13.91 -7.78 3.39
N ASP A 106 13.56 -7.27 4.58
CA ASP A 106 14.34 -7.41 5.80
C ASP A 106 14.32 -8.86 6.31
N LYS A 107 13.16 -9.54 6.20
CA LYS A 107 13.03 -10.98 6.47
C LYS A 107 13.95 -11.79 5.57
N PHE A 108 13.94 -11.51 4.26
CA PHE A 108 14.82 -12.17 3.30
C PHE A 108 16.31 -11.89 3.57
N ALA A 109 16.68 -10.64 3.85
CA ALA A 109 18.05 -10.28 4.19
C ALA A 109 18.53 -10.99 5.47
N ALA A 110 17.68 -11.12 6.49
CA ALA A 110 18.02 -11.88 7.69
C ALA A 110 18.23 -13.37 7.41
N VAL A 111 17.38 -13.98 6.57
CA VAL A 111 17.56 -15.38 6.13
C VAL A 111 18.90 -15.53 5.41
N LEU A 112 19.22 -14.61 4.49
CA LEU A 112 20.48 -14.63 3.73
C LEU A 112 21.71 -14.45 4.63
N GLU A 113 21.66 -13.49 5.57
CA GLU A 113 22.73 -13.26 6.56
C GLU A 113 22.92 -14.48 7.48
N SER A 114 21.84 -15.19 7.82
CA SER A 114 21.89 -16.36 8.69
C SER A 114 22.33 -17.65 7.99
N ALA A 115 22.29 -17.70 6.64
CA ALA A 115 22.53 -18.93 5.89
C ALA A 115 23.98 -19.45 6.02
N SER A 116 24.94 -18.57 6.32
CA SER A 116 26.35 -18.94 6.53
C SER A 116 26.74 -19.11 7.99
N LEU A 117 25.83 -18.86 8.93
CA LEU A 117 26.12 -18.86 10.38
C LEU A 117 25.91 -20.25 10.98
N ASN A 118 26.74 -20.61 11.96
CA ASN A 118 26.53 -21.82 12.76
C ASN A 118 25.36 -21.65 13.75
N GLU A 119 24.92 -22.71 14.43
CA GLU A 119 23.75 -22.65 15.34
C GLU A 119 23.97 -21.67 16.51
N GLU A 120 25.18 -21.62 17.07
CA GLU A 120 25.56 -20.66 18.13
C GLU A 120 25.55 -19.21 17.62
N GLU A 121 26.16 -18.97 16.47
CA GLU A 121 26.20 -17.66 15.82
C GLU A 121 24.80 -17.18 15.40
N THR A 122 23.94 -18.11 14.98
CA THR A 122 22.54 -17.83 14.67
C THR A 122 21.76 -17.43 15.92
N ALA A 123 22.02 -18.06 17.07
CA ALA A 123 21.41 -17.67 18.34
C ALA A 123 21.88 -16.27 18.79
N GLU A 124 23.16 -15.95 18.63
CA GLU A 124 23.69 -14.60 18.90
C GLU A 124 23.12 -13.55 17.95
N TYR A 125 23.06 -13.87 16.65
CA TYR A 125 22.44 -13.05 15.63
C TYR A 125 20.98 -12.75 15.98
N CYS A 126 20.24 -13.80 16.35
CA CYS A 126 18.86 -13.73 16.80
C CYS A 126 18.73 -12.79 18.00
N ARG A 127 19.57 -12.90 19.04
CA ARG A 127 19.55 -12.00 20.21
C ARG A 127 19.84 -10.54 19.83
N ARG A 128 20.83 -10.32 18.96
CA ARG A 128 21.24 -8.97 18.51
C ARG A 128 20.14 -8.26 17.71
N LYS A 129 19.48 -8.98 16.80
CA LYS A 129 18.34 -8.47 16.02
C LYS A 129 17.02 -8.57 16.81
N GLY A 130 17.05 -9.34 17.90
CA GLY A 130 15.94 -9.85 18.73
C GLY A 130 14.75 -10.37 17.93
N ILE A 131 15.10 -11.29 17.05
CA ILE A 131 14.20 -12.28 16.46
C ILE A 131 14.51 -13.63 17.11
N TYR A 132 13.64 -14.61 16.95
CA TYR A 132 13.87 -15.96 17.47
C TYR A 132 14.26 -16.91 16.33
N PRO A 133 15.03 -17.98 16.59
CA PRO A 133 15.44 -18.93 15.56
C PRO A 133 14.26 -19.56 14.78
N HIS A 134 13.11 -19.76 15.42
CA HIS A 134 11.92 -20.27 14.75
C HIS A 134 11.37 -19.31 13.67
N HIS A 135 11.54 -17.99 13.83
CA HIS A 135 11.16 -17.01 12.82
C HIS A 135 12.04 -17.11 11.58
N LEU A 136 13.36 -17.32 11.75
CA LEU A 136 14.27 -17.52 10.63
C LEU A 136 13.88 -18.78 9.84
N LYS A 137 13.57 -19.88 10.51
CA LYS A 137 13.08 -21.11 9.86
C LYS A 137 11.77 -20.87 9.11
N LEU A 138 10.82 -20.15 9.72
CA LEU A 138 9.56 -19.79 9.07
C LEU A 138 9.80 -18.94 7.80
N TRP A 139 10.67 -17.94 7.88
CA TRP A 139 10.98 -17.09 6.74
C TRP A 139 11.75 -17.85 5.66
N HIS A 140 12.65 -18.76 6.03
CA HIS A 140 13.34 -19.65 5.10
C HIS A 140 12.34 -20.48 4.29
N THR A 141 11.46 -21.21 4.98
CA THR A 141 10.42 -22.03 4.31
C THR A 141 9.45 -21.20 3.47
N ALA A 142 9.12 -19.98 3.91
CA ALA A 142 8.30 -19.05 3.14
C ALA A 142 9.01 -18.56 1.86
N CYS A 143 10.33 -18.32 1.92
CA CYS A 143 11.15 -17.97 0.77
C CYS A 143 11.27 -19.12 -0.23
N GLU A 144 11.46 -20.36 0.25
CA GLU A 144 11.47 -21.55 -0.60
C GLU A 144 10.13 -21.75 -1.31
N ALA A 145 9.02 -21.58 -0.59
CA ALA A 145 7.67 -21.78 -1.12
C ALA A 145 7.12 -20.58 -1.94
N ALA A 146 7.84 -19.46 -2.01
CA ALA A 146 7.34 -18.23 -2.63
C ALA A 146 6.98 -18.41 -4.11
N ASN A 147 7.88 -19.06 -4.87
CA ASN A 147 7.69 -19.29 -6.30
C ASN A 147 6.53 -20.26 -6.58
N ASP A 148 6.38 -21.30 -5.76
CA ASP A 148 5.30 -22.27 -5.91
C ASP A 148 3.95 -21.65 -5.59
N ARG A 149 3.88 -20.83 -4.53
CA ARG A 149 2.66 -20.10 -4.14
C ARG A 149 2.22 -19.14 -5.25
N GLU A 150 3.14 -18.36 -5.81
CA GLU A 150 2.83 -17.43 -6.90
C GLU A 150 2.31 -18.16 -8.14
N LYS A 151 2.97 -19.27 -8.51
CA LYS A 151 2.55 -20.12 -9.64
C LYS A 151 1.14 -20.67 -9.43
N GLN A 152 0.83 -21.20 -8.25
CA GLN A 152 -0.51 -21.73 -7.94
C GLN A 152 -1.59 -20.65 -7.96
N VAL A 153 -1.31 -19.47 -7.39
CA VAL A 153 -2.24 -18.34 -7.38
C VAL A 153 -2.53 -17.86 -8.81
N ASN A 154 -1.50 -17.75 -9.65
CA ASN A 154 -1.64 -17.31 -11.04
C ASN A 154 -2.47 -18.31 -11.87
N ILE A 155 -2.25 -19.62 -11.67
CA ILE A 155 -3.04 -20.67 -12.33
C ILE A 155 -4.52 -20.57 -11.93
N LYS A 156 -4.81 -20.45 -10.62
CA LYS A 156 -6.19 -20.30 -10.12
C LYS A 156 -6.84 -19.04 -10.70
N LEU A 157 -6.17 -17.90 -10.59
CA LEU A 157 -6.67 -16.62 -11.12
C LEU A 157 -6.98 -16.70 -12.62
N LYS A 158 -6.10 -17.31 -13.44
CA LYS A 158 -6.34 -17.50 -14.87
C LYS A 158 -7.56 -18.39 -15.15
N SER A 159 -7.75 -19.46 -14.37
CA SER A 159 -8.91 -20.34 -14.53
C SER A 159 -10.22 -19.63 -14.18
N GLU A 160 -10.24 -18.86 -13.08
CA GLU A 160 -11.38 -18.04 -12.65
C GLU A 160 -11.70 -16.95 -13.68
N GLN A 161 -10.68 -16.22 -14.17
CA GLN A 161 -10.87 -15.22 -15.23
C GLN A 161 -11.46 -15.82 -16.50
N LYS A 162 -11.05 -17.04 -16.87
CA LYS A 162 -11.61 -17.74 -18.04
C LYS A 162 -13.06 -18.15 -17.80
N ALA A 163 -13.39 -18.64 -16.61
CA ALA A 163 -14.76 -19.00 -16.23
C ALA A 163 -15.67 -17.76 -16.24
N ASN A 164 -15.25 -16.68 -15.59
CA ASN A 164 -16.00 -15.42 -15.53
C ASN A 164 -16.19 -14.83 -16.93
N ARG A 165 -15.15 -14.82 -17.78
CA ARG A 165 -15.27 -14.34 -19.16
C ARG A 165 -16.27 -15.14 -19.98
N LYS A 166 -16.37 -16.46 -19.77
CA LYS A 166 -17.39 -17.28 -20.42
C LYS A 166 -18.78 -16.91 -19.93
N HIS A 167 -18.94 -16.82 -18.61
CA HIS A 167 -20.22 -16.45 -18.00
C HIS A 167 -20.74 -15.09 -18.48
N ILE A 168 -19.86 -14.08 -18.53
CA ILE A 168 -20.19 -12.75 -19.07
C ILE A 168 -20.67 -12.85 -20.50
N LYS A 169 -19.95 -13.58 -21.37
CA LYS A 169 -20.36 -13.75 -22.78
C LYS A 169 -21.70 -14.46 -22.94
N ASP A 170 -21.98 -15.43 -22.09
CA ASP A 170 -23.24 -16.17 -22.14
C ASP A 170 -24.40 -15.31 -21.66
N LEU A 171 -24.21 -14.55 -20.58
CA LEU A 171 -25.17 -13.55 -20.10
C LEU A 171 -25.42 -12.45 -21.15
N GLU A 172 -24.38 -11.93 -21.80
CA GLU A 172 -24.51 -10.94 -22.88
C GLU A 172 -25.36 -11.46 -24.03
N LYS A 173 -25.18 -12.73 -24.43
CA LYS A 173 -25.99 -13.34 -25.49
C LYS A 173 -27.45 -13.51 -25.07
N GLU A 174 -27.69 -13.95 -23.84
CA GLU A 174 -29.06 -14.07 -23.33
C GLU A 174 -29.76 -12.72 -23.25
N LEU A 175 -29.05 -11.69 -22.78
CA LEU A 175 -29.52 -10.33 -22.72
C LEU A 175 -29.89 -9.82 -24.13
N GLN A 176 -29.01 -9.99 -25.12
CA GLN A 176 -29.31 -9.63 -26.50
C GLN A 176 -30.54 -10.36 -27.08
N ARG A 177 -30.73 -11.64 -26.75
CA ARG A 177 -31.91 -12.40 -27.19
C ARG A 177 -33.19 -11.85 -26.56
N LYS A 178 -33.15 -11.56 -25.26
CA LYS A 178 -34.29 -10.99 -24.51
C LYS A 178 -34.63 -9.59 -25.01
N GLU A 179 -33.64 -8.74 -25.25
CA GLU A 179 -33.83 -7.39 -25.82
C GLU A 179 -34.43 -7.45 -27.23
N LYS A 180 -33.97 -8.36 -28.09
CA LYS A 180 -34.57 -8.54 -29.43
C LYS A 180 -36.03 -8.98 -29.35
N ALA A 181 -36.37 -9.89 -28.43
CA ALA A 181 -37.75 -10.32 -28.21
C ALA A 181 -38.61 -9.16 -27.67
N LEU A 182 -38.09 -8.38 -26.72
CA LEU A 182 -38.75 -7.21 -26.17
C LEU A 182 -38.97 -6.13 -27.24
N ALA A 183 -37.98 -5.86 -28.08
CA ALA A 183 -38.09 -4.91 -29.19
C ALA A 183 -39.15 -5.33 -30.21
N LYS A 184 -39.23 -6.63 -30.54
CA LYS A 184 -40.30 -7.17 -31.40
C LYS A 184 -41.69 -7.00 -30.77
N ALA A 185 -41.83 -7.28 -29.47
CA ALA A 185 -43.10 -7.08 -28.76
C ALA A 185 -43.51 -5.59 -28.72
N ALA A 186 -42.56 -4.69 -28.46
CA ALA A 186 -42.80 -3.25 -28.49
C ALA A 186 -43.23 -2.77 -29.89
N ALA A 187 -42.60 -3.28 -30.96
CA ALA A 187 -43.00 -2.97 -32.33
C ALA A 187 -44.43 -3.42 -32.65
N LEU A 188 -44.83 -4.62 -32.20
CA LEU A 188 -46.21 -5.11 -32.36
C LEU A 188 -47.22 -4.23 -31.61
N LEU A 189 -46.91 -3.81 -30.38
CA LEU A 189 -47.77 -2.89 -29.61
C LEU A 189 -47.92 -1.53 -30.31
N VAL A 190 -46.84 -0.99 -30.89
CA VAL A 190 -46.90 0.26 -31.65
C VAL A 190 -47.77 0.10 -32.89
N LEU A 191 -47.63 -1.01 -33.63
CA LEU A 191 -48.47 -1.29 -34.80
C LEU A 191 -49.95 -1.45 -34.42
N GLN A 192 -50.25 -2.16 -33.33
CA GLN A 192 -51.62 -2.30 -32.83
C GLN A 192 -52.25 -0.94 -32.49
N LYS A 193 -51.50 -0.06 -31.83
CA LYS A 193 -51.96 1.32 -31.54
C LYS A 193 -52.22 2.12 -32.83
N LYS A 194 -51.35 2.00 -33.84
CA LYS A 194 -51.54 2.68 -35.13
C LYS A 194 -52.77 2.17 -35.87
N VAL A 195 -53.01 0.86 -35.90
CA VAL A 195 -54.22 0.28 -36.50
C VAL A 195 -55.47 0.75 -35.77
N GLN A 196 -55.46 0.71 -34.43
CA GLN A 196 -56.57 1.24 -33.62
C GLN A 196 -56.83 2.72 -33.91
N ALA A 197 -55.80 3.55 -34.08
CA ALA A 197 -55.97 4.97 -34.40
C ALA A 197 -56.54 5.22 -35.81
N ILE A 198 -56.31 4.31 -36.77
CA ILE A 198 -56.87 4.42 -38.13
C ILE A 198 -58.33 3.93 -38.15
N TRP A 199 -58.63 2.87 -37.40
CA TRP A 199 -59.94 2.21 -37.42
C TRP A 199 -60.93 2.75 -36.39
N LYS A 200 -60.45 3.51 -35.40
CA LYS A 200 -61.30 4.26 -34.50
C LYS A 200 -61.59 5.59 -35.17
N ASP A 201 -62.71 5.69 -35.87
CA ASP A 201 -63.27 6.97 -36.29
C ASP A 201 -63.41 7.90 -35.07
N PRO A 202 -63.35 9.23 -35.25
CA PRO A 202 -63.69 10.18 -34.20
C PRO A 202 -65.22 10.15 -33.96
N GLU A 203 -65.75 9.03 -33.50
CA GLU A 203 -67.02 8.99 -32.79
C GLU A 203 -66.69 9.22 -31.31
N ASP A 204 -66.63 10.50 -30.93
CA ASP A 204 -66.94 11.05 -29.61
C ASP A 204 -66.54 12.54 -29.60
N GLU A 205 -67.38 13.40 -30.19
CA GLU A 205 -67.71 14.74 -29.67
C GLU A 205 -69.16 14.72 -29.19
#